data_AF-A0A1G1LVH7-F1
#
_entry.id   AF-A0A1G1LVH7-F1
#
_cell.length_a   1.000
_cell.length_b   1.000
_cell.length_c   1.000
_cell.angle_alpha   90.00
_cell.angle_beta   90.00
_cell.angle_gamma   90.00
#
_symmetry.space_group_name_H-M   'P 1'
#
loop_
_entity.id
_entity.type
_entity.pdbx_description
1 polymer ?
#
loop_
_entity_poly.entity_id
_entity_poly.type
_entity_poly.pdbx_seq_one_letter_code
_entity_poly.pdbx_strand_id
1 'polypeptide(L)'
;QWYAKLFTDQALLAATVNSLIIAVASTIFAGLLGVLTAVALERHAFRGQAAFEAFLLLPIVIPEIMMGVAMLLFFVMIKLPLSLTTMTIAHTVFNFPVVALIVRARLRKLDPRLEEAARDLGATPWIAFTRVTLPLLMPGIIGALLMAFTLSLDDFIISFFTAGVGSTTLPIKVYGMLKSAVTPEVNALSAILVLVSMALVAAATWVQ
;
A
#
# COMPACT_ATOMS: atom_id res chain seq x y z
N GLN A 1 1.12 21.20 26.06
CA GLN A 1 2.57 21.03 26.32
C GLN A 1 3.18 19.90 25.47
N TRP A 2 2.61 18.68 25.50
CA TRP A 2 3.08 17.55 24.67
C TRP A 2 2.99 17.78 23.15
N TYR A 3 1.89 18.38 22.66
CA TYR A 3 1.75 18.78 21.25
C TYR A 3 2.79 19.81 20.79
N ALA A 4 3.24 20.71 21.67
CA ALA A 4 4.28 21.69 21.32
C ALA A 4 5.67 21.04 21.19
N LYS A 5 5.97 20.03 22.03
CA LYS A 5 7.20 19.22 21.90
C LYS A 5 7.24 18.44 20.58
N LEU A 6 6.09 17.96 20.08
CA LEU A 6 5.95 17.30 18.78
C LEU A 6 6.43 18.19 17.62
N PHE A 7 6.07 19.49 17.64
CA PHE A 7 6.53 20.45 16.63
C PHE A 7 7.99 20.89 16.78
N THR A 8 8.67 20.45 17.84
CA THR A 8 10.09 20.77 18.08
C THR A 8 11.01 19.60 17.72
N ASP A 9 10.48 18.37 17.64
CA ASP A 9 11.26 17.19 17.24
C ASP A 9 11.47 17.18 15.73
N GLN A 10 12.64 17.67 15.29
CA GLN A 10 13.02 17.72 13.88
C GLN A 10 13.02 16.34 13.22
N ALA A 11 13.33 15.27 13.96
CA ALA A 11 13.34 13.92 13.40
C ALA A 11 11.91 13.39 13.17
N LEU A 12 10.98 13.73 14.06
CA LEU A 12 9.57 13.38 13.91
C LEU A 12 8.90 14.17 12.78
N LEU A 13 9.23 15.45 12.65
CA LEU A 13 8.77 16.28 11.53
C LEU A 13 9.32 15.77 10.20
N ALA A 14 10.62 15.47 10.11
CA ALA A 14 11.22 14.90 8.91
C ALA A 14 10.56 13.55 8.53
N ALA A 15 10.29 12.69 9.52
CA ALA A 15 9.62 11.42 9.27
C ALA A 15 8.18 11.59 8.77
N THR A 16 7.46 12.58 9.29
CA THR A 16 6.11 12.94 8.84
C THR A 16 6.12 13.46 7.40
N VAL A 17 7.07 14.33 7.06
CA VAL A 17 7.24 14.84 5.69
C VAL A 17 7.58 13.71 4.73
N ASN A 18 8.50 12.83 5.09
CA ASN A 18 8.84 11.66 4.27
C ASN A 18 7.60 10.79 4.00
N SER A 19 6.83 10.44 5.04
CA SER A 19 5.57 9.70 4.91
C SER A 19 4.59 10.36 3.95
N LEU A 20 4.40 11.67 4.05
CA LEU A 20 3.49 12.41 3.16
C LEU A 20 3.99 12.42 1.72
N ILE A 21 5.29 12.63 1.49
CA ILE A 21 5.87 12.60 0.15
C ILE A 21 5.64 11.23 -0.50
N ILE A 22 5.93 10.15 0.22
CA ILE A 22 5.77 8.77 -0.29
C ILE A 22 4.29 8.47 -0.52
N ALA A 23 3.42 8.81 0.42
CA ALA A 23 1.99 8.56 0.29
C ALA A 23 1.39 9.27 -0.92
N VAL A 24 1.71 10.55 -1.13
CA VAL A 24 1.23 11.30 -2.29
C VAL A 24 1.84 10.77 -3.58
N ALA A 25 3.17 10.63 -3.65
CA ALA A 25 3.85 10.21 -4.87
C ALA A 25 3.43 8.80 -5.29
N SER A 26 3.44 7.85 -4.35
CA SER A 26 3.06 6.47 -4.63
C SER A 26 1.60 6.34 -5.05
N THR A 27 0.69 7.12 -4.44
CA THR A 27 -0.73 7.17 -4.80
C THR A 27 -0.95 7.68 -6.22
N ILE A 28 -0.22 8.71 -6.64
CA ILE A 28 -0.32 9.22 -8.02
C ILE A 28 0.10 8.14 -9.01
N PHE A 29 1.26 7.52 -8.80
CA PHE A 29 1.76 6.49 -9.71
C PHE A 29 0.90 5.21 -9.67
N ALA A 30 0.49 4.76 -8.49
CA ALA A 30 -0.42 3.62 -8.32
C ALA A 30 -1.78 3.91 -8.94
N GLY A 31 -2.26 5.15 -8.83
CA GLY A 31 -3.43 5.69 -9.49
C GLY A 31 -3.38 5.52 -11.00
N LEU A 32 -2.34 6.07 -11.61
CA LEU A 32 -2.11 6.00 -13.05
C LEU A 32 -2.03 4.55 -13.53
N LEU A 33 -1.16 3.75 -12.93
CA LEU A 33 -0.99 2.34 -13.30
C LEU A 33 -2.27 1.54 -13.06
N GLY A 34 -2.93 1.74 -11.94
CA GLY A 34 -4.14 1.02 -11.55
C GLY A 34 -5.32 1.33 -12.47
N VAL A 35 -5.56 2.60 -12.79
CA VAL A 35 -6.63 3.01 -13.73
C VAL A 35 -6.36 2.46 -15.14
N LEU A 36 -5.13 2.59 -15.64
CA LEU A 36 -4.76 2.03 -16.95
C LEU A 36 -4.96 0.52 -16.99
N THR A 37 -4.54 -0.17 -15.92
CA THR A 37 -4.69 -1.61 -15.77
C THR A 37 -6.16 -2.04 -15.73
N ALA A 38 -7.00 -1.33 -14.96
CA ALA A 38 -8.43 -1.60 -14.87
C ALA A 38 -9.13 -1.46 -16.23
N VAL A 39 -8.83 -0.38 -16.96
CA VAL A 39 -9.40 -0.13 -18.29
C VAL A 39 -8.91 -1.17 -19.30
N ALA A 40 -7.62 -1.54 -19.26
CA ALA A 40 -7.06 -2.56 -20.15
C ALA A 40 -7.73 -3.92 -19.93
N LEU A 41 -7.84 -4.38 -18.69
CA LEU A 41 -8.41 -5.67 -18.32
C LEU A 41 -9.92 -5.79 -18.54
N GLU A 42 -10.63 -4.66 -18.57
CA GLU A 42 -12.07 -4.65 -18.81
C GLU A 42 -12.41 -4.53 -20.30
N ARG A 43 -11.59 -3.82 -21.07
CA ARG A 43 -11.89 -3.53 -22.48
C ARG A 43 -11.23 -4.46 -23.48
N HIS A 44 -10.13 -5.12 -23.10
CA HIS A 44 -9.34 -5.92 -24.03
C HIS A 44 -9.14 -7.33 -23.49
N ALA A 45 -9.49 -8.32 -24.32
CA ALA A 45 -9.09 -9.70 -24.10
C ALA A 45 -7.71 -9.93 -24.76
N PHE A 46 -6.72 -10.35 -23.98
CA PHE A 46 -5.38 -10.63 -24.49
C PHE A 46 -4.81 -11.94 -23.95
N ARG A 47 -3.85 -12.52 -24.69
CA ARG A 47 -3.18 -13.77 -24.30
C ARG A 47 -2.40 -13.53 -23.01
N GLY A 48 -2.68 -14.31 -21.96
CA GLY A 48 -2.06 -14.15 -20.63
C GLY A 48 -2.84 -13.29 -19.64
N GLN A 49 -4.02 -12.79 -20.00
CA GLN A 49 -4.88 -12.00 -19.11
C GLN A 49 -5.14 -12.71 -17.76
N ALA A 50 -5.44 -14.01 -17.76
CA ALA A 50 -5.66 -14.76 -16.52
C ALA A 50 -4.43 -14.77 -15.59
N ALA A 51 -3.21 -14.87 -16.15
CA ALA A 51 -1.99 -14.81 -15.36
C ALA A 51 -1.75 -13.40 -14.79
N PHE A 52 -2.05 -12.36 -15.57
CA PHE A 52 -1.97 -10.99 -15.09
C PHE A 52 -3.01 -10.68 -14.01
N GLU A 53 -4.25 -11.19 -14.15
CA GLU A 53 -5.26 -11.09 -13.09
C GLU A 53 -4.84 -11.83 -11.82
N ALA A 54 -4.22 -13.01 -11.95
CA ALA A 54 -3.63 -13.70 -10.80
C ALA A 54 -2.49 -12.90 -10.17
N PHE A 55 -1.66 -12.22 -10.97
CA PHE A 55 -0.61 -11.31 -10.48
C PHE A 55 -1.19 -10.18 -9.63
N LEU A 56 -2.31 -9.56 -10.05
CA LEU A 56 -2.95 -8.50 -9.27
C LEU A 56 -3.51 -8.98 -7.92
N LEU A 57 -3.75 -10.28 -7.77
CA LEU A 57 -4.20 -10.88 -6.52
C LEU A 57 -3.04 -11.27 -5.60
N LEU A 58 -1.79 -11.31 -6.09
CA LEU A 58 -0.63 -11.69 -5.29
C LEU A 58 -0.46 -10.87 -4.01
N PRO A 59 -0.63 -9.53 -3.99
CA PRO A 59 -0.50 -8.76 -2.76
C PRO A 59 -1.52 -9.14 -1.67
N ILE A 60 -2.65 -9.74 -2.06
CA ILE A 60 -3.69 -10.19 -1.13
C ILE A 60 -3.35 -11.57 -0.55
N VAL A 61 -2.69 -12.41 -1.34
CA VAL A 61 -2.38 -13.81 -0.98
C VAL A 61 -1.01 -13.94 -0.30
N ILE A 62 -0.02 -13.18 -0.76
CA ILE A 62 1.34 -13.24 -0.24
C ILE A 62 1.44 -12.33 1.01
N PRO A 63 2.02 -12.82 2.12
CA PRO A 63 2.30 -12.00 3.29
C PRO A 63 3.13 -10.76 2.94
N GLU A 64 2.72 -9.61 3.45
CA GLU A 64 3.35 -8.31 3.20
C GLU A 64 4.85 -8.30 3.53
N ILE A 65 5.26 -9.02 4.59
CA ILE A 65 6.68 -9.18 4.98
C ILE A 65 7.49 -9.84 3.87
N MET A 66 6.97 -10.91 3.26
CA MET A 66 7.67 -11.60 2.18
C MET A 66 7.86 -10.67 1.00
N MET A 67 6.85 -9.86 0.71
CA MET A 67 6.90 -8.90 -0.36
C MET A 67 7.88 -7.75 -0.10
N GLY A 68 7.93 -7.22 1.13
CA GLY A 68 8.92 -6.22 1.54
C GLY A 68 10.35 -6.75 1.40
N VAL A 69 10.61 -7.97 1.87
CA VAL A 69 11.90 -8.65 1.70
C VAL A 69 12.22 -8.88 0.22
N ALA A 70 11.26 -9.31 -0.58
CA ALA A 70 11.46 -9.52 -2.02
C ALA A 70 11.85 -8.21 -2.73
N MET A 71 11.23 -7.09 -2.35
CA MET A 71 11.53 -5.78 -2.93
C MET A 71 12.90 -5.25 -2.51
N LEU A 72 13.29 -5.47 -1.24
CA LEU A 72 14.66 -5.23 -0.79
C LEU A 72 15.68 -6.01 -1.62
N LEU A 73 15.49 -7.32 -1.76
CA LEU A 73 16.38 -8.19 -2.54
C LEU A 73 16.44 -7.75 -4.00
N PHE A 74 15.32 -7.34 -4.57
CA PHE A 74 15.26 -6.79 -5.92
C PHE A 74 16.14 -5.55 -6.06
N PHE A 75 16.01 -4.55 -5.18
CA PHE A 75 16.82 -3.34 -5.22
C PHE A 75 18.31 -3.62 -5.03
N VAL A 76 18.67 -4.52 -4.12
CA VAL A 76 20.05 -4.95 -3.92
C VAL A 76 20.62 -5.64 -5.17
N MET A 77 19.83 -6.52 -5.81
CA MET A 77 20.24 -7.25 -7.02
C MET A 77 20.54 -6.29 -8.18
N ILE A 78 19.72 -5.27 -8.37
CA ILE A 78 19.93 -4.25 -9.41
C ILE A 78 20.91 -3.14 -8.97
N LYS A 79 21.51 -3.26 -7.77
CA LYS A 79 22.44 -2.28 -7.17
C LYS A 79 21.84 -0.88 -7.03
N LEU A 80 20.53 -0.78 -6.83
CA LEU A 80 19.87 0.49 -6.57
C LEU A 80 19.88 0.76 -5.05
N PRO A 81 20.57 1.82 -4.58
CA PRO A 81 20.63 2.10 -3.14
C PRO A 81 19.25 2.45 -2.60
N LEU A 82 18.96 1.93 -1.41
CA LEU A 82 17.72 2.23 -0.71
C LEU A 82 17.64 3.74 -0.43
N SER A 83 16.47 4.29 -0.66
CA SER A 83 16.19 5.72 -0.61
C SER A 83 14.69 5.96 -0.56
N LEU A 84 14.29 7.22 -0.47
CA LEU A 84 12.88 7.62 -0.59
C LEU A 84 12.29 7.19 -1.94
N THR A 85 13.10 7.15 -3.00
CA THR A 85 12.70 6.69 -4.34
C THR A 85 12.38 5.21 -4.38
N THR A 86 13.25 4.35 -3.83
CA THR A 86 13.00 2.90 -3.80
C THR A 86 11.75 2.55 -3.00
N MET A 87 11.55 3.25 -1.89
CA MET A 87 10.33 3.11 -1.08
C MET A 87 9.09 3.59 -1.83
N THR A 88 9.17 4.71 -2.57
CA THR A 88 8.05 5.17 -3.42
C THR A 88 7.70 4.14 -4.50
N ILE A 89 8.71 3.58 -5.18
CA ILE A 89 8.51 2.51 -6.17
C ILE A 89 7.85 1.29 -5.52
N ALA A 90 8.32 0.88 -4.34
CA ALA A 90 7.74 -0.23 -3.60
C ALA A 90 6.26 0.01 -3.32
N HIS A 91 5.91 1.12 -2.66
CA HIS A 91 4.52 1.45 -2.35
C HIS A 91 3.65 1.53 -3.62
N THR A 92 4.19 2.06 -4.73
CA THR A 92 3.48 2.03 -6.02
C THR A 92 3.18 0.61 -6.50
N VAL A 93 4.17 -0.28 -6.48
CA VAL A 93 4.03 -1.68 -6.91
C VAL A 93 3.01 -2.42 -6.04
N PHE A 94 2.95 -2.12 -4.74
CA PHE A 94 2.00 -2.73 -3.80
C PHE A 94 0.59 -2.18 -3.94
N ASN A 95 0.45 -0.88 -4.18
CA ASN A 95 -0.85 -0.23 -4.11
C ASN A 95 -1.58 -0.20 -5.46
N PHE A 96 -0.88 -0.24 -6.60
CA PHE A 96 -1.54 -0.19 -7.91
C PHE A 96 -2.50 -1.35 -8.18
N PRO A 97 -2.28 -2.60 -7.71
CA PRO A 97 -3.22 -3.69 -7.90
C PRO A 97 -4.52 -3.46 -7.15
N VAL A 98 -4.45 -2.90 -5.93
CA VAL A 98 -5.63 -2.51 -5.14
C VAL A 98 -6.43 -1.45 -5.90
N VAL A 99 -5.76 -0.41 -6.42
CA VAL A 99 -6.41 0.61 -7.26
C VAL A 99 -7.05 -0.03 -8.49
N ALA A 100 -6.34 -0.90 -9.20
CA ALA A 100 -6.83 -1.57 -10.40
C ALA A 100 -8.10 -2.38 -10.10
N LEU A 101 -8.12 -3.15 -9.02
CA LEU A 101 -9.27 -3.97 -8.63
C LEU A 101 -10.49 -3.12 -8.28
N ILE A 102 -10.30 -2.04 -7.51
CA ILE A 102 -11.40 -1.12 -7.13
C ILE A 102 -11.95 -0.43 -8.37
N VAL A 103 -11.10 0.14 -9.21
CA VAL A 103 -11.51 0.87 -10.42
C VAL A 103 -12.17 -0.08 -11.43
N ARG A 104 -11.63 -1.30 -11.62
CA ARG A 104 -12.23 -2.31 -12.50
C ARG A 104 -13.61 -2.74 -12.02
N ALA A 105 -13.78 -2.96 -10.71
CA ALA A 105 -15.08 -3.29 -10.13
C ALA A 105 -16.11 -2.16 -10.32
N ARG A 106 -15.67 -0.89 -10.29
CA ARG A 106 -16.52 0.26 -10.60
C ARG A 106 -16.86 0.35 -12.08
N LEU A 107 -15.88 0.12 -12.96
CA LEU A 107 -16.07 0.13 -14.41
C LEU A 107 -17.09 -0.93 -14.85
N ARG A 108 -17.02 -2.15 -14.29
CA ARG A 108 -17.99 -3.23 -14.52
C ARG A 108 -19.44 -2.91 -14.16
N LYS A 109 -19.64 -1.96 -13.25
CA LYS A 109 -20.98 -1.54 -12.79
C LYS A 109 -21.57 -0.41 -13.64
N LEU A 110 -20.78 0.21 -14.51
CA LEU A 110 -21.29 1.22 -15.44
C LEU A 110 -22.06 0.55 -16.56
N ASP A 111 -23.18 1.15 -16.97
CA ASP A 111 -23.95 0.67 -18.11
C ASP A 111 -23.15 0.93 -19.41
N PRO A 112 -22.74 -0.12 -20.15
CA PRO A 112 -22.02 0.04 -21.42
C PRO A 112 -22.79 0.87 -22.44
N ARG A 113 -24.13 0.92 -22.34
CA ARG A 113 -25.00 1.65 -23.27
C ARG A 113 -24.78 3.15 -23.24
N LEU A 114 -24.29 3.71 -22.13
CA LEU A 114 -23.98 5.15 -22.06
C LEU A 114 -22.84 5.53 -23.00
N GLU A 115 -21.85 4.63 -23.16
CA GLU A 115 -20.74 4.84 -24.07
C GLU A 115 -21.13 4.53 -25.53
N GLU A 116 -21.98 3.54 -25.75
CA GLU A 116 -22.58 3.25 -27.06
C GLU A 116 -23.40 4.43 -27.57
N ALA A 117 -24.29 5.00 -26.74
CA ALA A 117 -25.09 6.16 -27.10
C ALA A 117 -24.24 7.39 -27.46
N ALA A 118 -23.12 7.60 -26.76
CA ALA A 118 -22.19 8.67 -27.11
C ALA A 118 -21.55 8.44 -28.50
N ARG A 119 -21.21 7.19 -28.82
CA ARG A 119 -20.68 6.82 -30.15
C ARG A 119 -21.73 6.94 -31.25
N ASP A 120 -22.98 6.62 -30.97
CA ASP A 120 -24.11 6.80 -31.90
C ASP A 120 -24.34 8.29 -32.24
N LEU A 121 -24.07 9.19 -31.29
CA LEU A 121 -24.06 10.64 -31.51
C LEU A 121 -22.79 11.16 -32.21
N GLY A 122 -21.92 10.28 -32.70
CA GLY A 122 -20.72 10.61 -33.46
C GLY A 122 -19.44 10.82 -32.64
N ALA A 123 -19.46 10.51 -31.32
CA ALA A 123 -18.24 10.57 -30.53
C ALA A 123 -17.27 9.45 -30.92
N THR A 124 -15.98 9.78 -31.08
CA THR A 124 -14.94 8.75 -31.21
C THR A 124 -14.78 7.99 -29.88
N PRO A 125 -14.23 6.76 -29.87
CA PRO A 125 -14.04 5.99 -28.63
C PRO A 125 -13.29 6.76 -27.54
N TRP A 126 -12.31 7.59 -27.92
CA TRP A 126 -11.58 8.45 -27.00
C TRP A 126 -12.47 9.55 -26.39
N ILE A 127 -13.32 10.19 -27.20
CA ILE A 127 -14.26 11.22 -26.74
C ILE A 127 -15.32 10.59 -25.83
N ALA A 128 -15.87 9.43 -26.21
CA ALA A 128 -16.85 8.71 -25.40
C ALA A 128 -16.25 8.31 -24.04
N PHE A 129 -15.04 7.77 -24.02
CA PHE A 129 -14.33 7.46 -22.78
C PHE A 129 -14.10 8.70 -21.91
N THR A 130 -13.53 9.77 -22.47
CA THR A 130 -13.14 10.96 -21.68
C THR A 130 -14.31 11.80 -21.21
N ARG A 131 -15.43 11.84 -21.95
CA ARG A 131 -16.60 12.67 -21.61
C ARG A 131 -17.73 11.92 -20.91
N VAL A 132 -17.79 10.59 -21.01
CA VAL A 132 -18.85 9.79 -20.40
C VAL A 132 -18.26 8.83 -19.37
N THR A 133 -17.42 7.90 -19.80
CA THR A 133 -16.95 6.82 -18.94
C THR A 133 -16.06 7.34 -17.81
N LEU A 134 -15.09 8.21 -18.10
CA LEU A 134 -14.13 8.73 -17.13
C LEU A 134 -14.82 9.57 -16.04
N PRO A 135 -15.69 10.56 -16.34
CA PRO A 135 -16.44 11.29 -15.32
C PRO A 135 -17.32 10.39 -14.44
N LEU A 136 -17.96 9.36 -15.01
CA LEU A 136 -18.74 8.39 -14.26
C LEU A 136 -17.86 7.48 -13.39
N LEU A 137 -16.62 7.24 -13.81
CA LEU A 137 -15.63 6.45 -13.08
C LEU A 137 -14.91 7.27 -11.99
N MET A 138 -14.85 8.61 -12.12
CA MET A 138 -14.10 9.52 -11.23
C MET A 138 -14.39 9.32 -9.73
N PRO A 139 -15.66 9.19 -9.26
CA PRO A 139 -15.91 8.93 -7.85
C PRO A 139 -15.26 7.63 -7.36
N GLY A 140 -15.22 6.61 -8.22
CA GLY A 140 -14.54 5.34 -7.96
C GLY A 140 -13.01 5.47 -7.96
N ILE A 141 -12.45 6.27 -8.88
CA ILE A 141 -11.02 6.56 -8.94
C ILE A 141 -10.59 7.31 -7.67
N ILE A 142 -11.30 8.36 -7.28
CA ILE A 142 -11.00 9.13 -6.07
C ILE A 142 -11.03 8.22 -4.83
N GLY A 143 -12.05 7.36 -4.71
CA GLY A 143 -12.11 6.37 -3.61
C GLY A 143 -10.91 5.42 -3.61
N ALA A 144 -10.49 4.93 -4.78
CA ALA A 144 -9.32 4.06 -4.92
C ALA A 144 -8.00 4.78 -4.57
N LEU A 145 -7.86 6.05 -4.97
CA LEU A 145 -6.69 6.88 -4.65
C LEU A 145 -6.60 7.17 -3.16
N LEU A 146 -7.73 7.49 -2.51
CA LEU A 146 -7.78 7.68 -1.06
C LEU A 146 -7.38 6.40 -0.32
N MET A 147 -7.85 5.24 -0.79
CA MET A 147 -7.44 3.95 -0.22
C MET A 147 -5.94 3.71 -0.38
N ALA A 148 -5.38 3.94 -1.58
CA ALA A 148 -3.93 3.80 -1.81
C ALA A 148 -3.10 4.77 -0.97
N PHE A 149 -3.59 5.99 -0.77
CA PHE A 149 -2.97 6.98 0.11
C PHE A 149 -2.97 6.52 1.56
N THR A 150 -4.11 6.03 2.05
CA THR A 150 -4.25 5.50 3.42
C THR A 150 -3.30 4.34 3.62
N LEU A 151 -3.32 3.33 2.74
CA LEU A 151 -2.42 2.18 2.80
C LEU A 151 -0.95 2.59 2.77
N SER A 152 -0.57 3.57 1.93
CA SER A 152 0.82 4.01 1.89
C SER A 152 1.24 4.80 3.14
N LEU A 153 0.30 5.47 3.81
CA LEU A 153 0.61 6.36 4.94
C LEU A 153 0.89 5.56 6.22
N ASP A 154 0.18 4.46 6.42
CA ASP A 154 0.30 3.59 7.59
C ASP A 154 1.21 2.36 7.39
N ASP A 155 1.66 2.11 6.17
CA ASP A 155 2.57 0.99 5.86
C ASP A 155 3.91 1.11 6.59
N PHE A 156 4.12 0.16 7.50
CA PHE A 156 5.38 -0.04 8.19
C PHE A 156 6.30 -1.03 7.47
N ILE A 157 5.76 -2.13 6.95
CA ILE A 157 6.57 -3.29 6.54
C ILE A 157 7.34 -2.99 5.26
N ILE A 158 6.66 -2.52 4.22
CA ILE A 158 7.30 -2.15 2.95
C ILE A 158 8.27 -1.00 3.20
N SER A 159 7.84 0.01 3.96
CA SER A 159 8.70 1.12 4.36
C SER A 159 9.98 0.61 5.05
N PHE A 160 9.85 -0.30 6.02
CA PHE A 160 10.97 -0.80 6.82
C PHE A 160 12.01 -1.53 5.98
N PHE A 161 11.58 -2.39 5.05
CA PHE A 161 12.50 -3.14 4.20
C PHE A 161 13.11 -2.31 3.05
N THR A 162 12.48 -1.20 2.67
CA THR A 162 12.92 -0.39 1.53
C THR A 162 13.46 0.99 1.89
N ALA A 163 13.55 1.30 3.20
CA ALA A 163 14.10 2.53 3.71
C ALA A 163 15.63 2.60 3.53
N GLY A 164 16.09 3.77 3.08
CA GLY A 164 17.48 4.16 3.04
C GLY A 164 17.86 5.18 4.11
N VAL A 165 19.10 5.66 4.03
CA VAL A 165 19.59 6.72 4.90
C VAL A 165 18.78 8.00 4.68
N GLY A 166 18.23 8.55 5.76
CA GLY A 166 17.43 9.79 5.73
C GLY A 166 15.99 9.64 5.23
N SER A 167 15.54 8.43 4.86
CA SER A 167 14.18 8.19 4.39
C SER A 167 13.27 7.55 5.45
N THR A 168 13.56 7.75 6.74
CA THR A 168 12.72 7.21 7.82
C THR A 168 11.31 7.78 7.72
N THR A 169 10.30 6.91 7.71
CA THR A 169 8.88 7.28 7.70
C THR A 169 8.32 7.37 9.12
N LEU A 170 7.15 7.99 9.26
CA LEU A 170 6.46 8.12 10.54
C LEU A 170 6.21 6.75 11.22
N PRO A 171 5.69 5.71 10.54
CA PRO A 171 5.52 4.38 11.15
C PRO A 171 6.84 3.79 11.67
N ILE A 172 7.93 3.88 10.88
CA ILE A 172 9.26 3.39 11.31
C ILE A 172 9.74 4.17 12.55
N LYS A 173 9.57 5.49 12.56
CA LYS A 173 10.00 6.35 13.66
C LYS A 173 9.21 6.05 14.93
N VAL A 174 7.89 5.88 14.84
CA VAL A 174 7.03 5.50 15.98
C VAL A 174 7.43 4.11 16.51
N TYR A 175 7.63 3.13 15.63
CA TYR A 175 8.11 1.81 16.02
C TYR A 175 9.47 1.89 16.75
N GLY A 176 10.40 2.70 16.23
CA GLY A 176 11.70 2.94 16.87
C GLY A 176 11.59 3.60 18.25
N MET A 177 10.62 4.49 18.47
CA MET A 177 10.34 5.07 19.79
C MET A 177 9.77 4.04 20.77
N LEU A 178 8.86 3.17 20.31
CA LEU A 178 8.32 2.08 21.13
C LEU A 178 9.42 1.07 21.53
N LYS A 179 10.32 0.75 20.60
CA LYS A 179 11.44 -0.16 20.86
C LYS A 179 12.54 0.47 21.72
N SER A 180 12.73 1.79 21.62
CA SER A 180 13.63 2.54 22.51
C SER A 180 13.05 2.68 23.93
N ALA A 181 11.76 2.38 24.13
CA ALA A 181 11.10 2.25 25.43
C ALA A 181 11.07 0.81 25.96
N VAL A 182 11.90 -0.10 25.41
CA VAL A 182 12.14 -1.41 26.03
C VAL A 182 13.09 -1.18 27.20
N THR A 183 12.53 -0.74 28.31
CA THR A 183 13.25 -0.72 29.57
C THR A 183 13.40 -2.19 30.05
N PRO A 184 14.48 -2.56 30.74
CA PRO A 184 14.68 -3.94 31.25
C PRO A 184 13.47 -4.51 32.00
N GLU A 185 12.64 -3.64 32.57
CA GLU A 185 11.38 -3.94 33.25
C GLU A 185 10.32 -4.55 32.32
N VAL A 186 10.23 -4.09 31.06
CA VAL A 186 9.29 -4.66 30.06
C VAL A 186 9.73 -6.07 29.68
N ASN A 187 11.03 -6.30 29.49
CA ASN A 187 11.57 -7.63 29.23
C ASN A 187 11.39 -8.58 30.42
N ALA A 188 11.58 -8.09 31.65
CA ALA A 188 11.33 -8.87 32.86
C ALA A 188 9.84 -9.26 32.98
N LEU A 189 8.93 -8.34 32.70
CA LEU A 189 7.49 -8.61 32.71
C LEU A 189 7.10 -9.63 31.64
N SER A 190 7.64 -9.52 30.42
CA SER A 190 7.40 -10.51 29.36
C SER A 190 7.92 -11.89 29.74
N ALA A 191 9.10 -12.00 30.36
CA ALA A 191 9.64 -13.28 30.83
C ALA A 191 8.74 -13.91 31.92
N ILE A 192 8.25 -13.10 32.86
CA ILE A 192 7.31 -13.57 33.90
C ILE A 192 6.00 -14.04 33.28
N LEU A 193 5.41 -13.29 32.34
CA LEU A 193 4.16 -13.66 31.69
C LEU A 193 4.28 -14.95 30.86
N VAL A 194 5.41 -15.16 30.19
CA VAL A 194 5.71 -16.41 29.49
C VAL A 194 5.81 -17.57 30.47
N LEU A 195 6.56 -17.41 31.57
CA LEU A 195 6.69 -18.44 32.62
C LEU A 195 5.34 -18.80 33.25
N VAL A 196 4.51 -17.80 33.56
CA VAL A 196 3.16 -18.02 34.10
C VAL A 196 2.28 -18.75 33.09
N SER A 197 2.30 -18.34 31.83
CA SER A 197 1.52 -19.00 30.76
C SER A 197 1.96 -20.45 30.57
N MET A 198 3.27 -20.72 30.57
CA MET A 198 3.82 -22.09 30.50
C MET A 198 3.42 -22.92 31.71
N ALA A 199 3.47 -22.35 32.92
CA ALA A 199 3.07 -23.02 34.15
C ALA A 199 1.57 -23.36 34.16
N LEU A 200 0.71 -22.45 33.70
CA LEU A 200 -0.72 -22.68 33.58
C LEU A 200 -1.04 -23.77 32.54
N VAL A 201 -0.36 -23.78 31.40
CA VAL A 201 -0.51 -24.84 30.39
C VAL A 201 -0.01 -26.18 30.93
N ALA A 202 1.14 -26.20 31.62
CA ALA A 202 1.66 -27.41 32.25
C ALA A 202 0.71 -27.95 33.32
N ALA A 203 0.13 -27.08 34.16
CA ALA A 203 -0.86 -27.47 35.16
C ALA A 203 -2.15 -27.99 34.52
N ALA A 204 -2.66 -27.33 33.47
CA ALA A 204 -3.85 -27.77 32.75
C ALA A 204 -3.64 -29.14 32.08
N THR A 205 -2.48 -29.37 31.49
CA THR A 205 -2.12 -30.66 30.87
C THR A 205 -1.85 -31.77 31.89
N TRP A 206 -1.51 -31.43 33.14
CA TRP A 206 -1.36 -32.41 34.24
C TRP A 206 -2.69 -32.82 34.88
N VAL A 207 -3.73 -32.01 34.72
CA VAL A 207 -5.08 -32.26 35.25
C VAL A 207 -5.96 -33.05 34.27
N GLN A 208 -5.60 -33.08 32.98
CA GLN A 208 -6.20 -33.94 31.95
C GLN A 208 -5.57 -35.34 31.96
#